data_AF-A0AA41S7A0-F1
#
_entry.id   AF-A0AA41S7A0-F1
#
_cell.length_a   1.000
_cell.length_b   1.000
_cell.length_c   1.000
_cell.angle_alpha   90.00
_cell.angle_beta   90.00
_cell.angle_gamma   90.00
#
_symmetry.space_group_name_H-M   'P 1'
#
loop_
_entity.id
_entity.type
_entity.pdbx_description
1 polymer ?
#
loop_
_entity_poly.entity_id
_entity_poly.type
_entity_poly.pdbx_seq_one_letter_code
_entity_poly.pdbx_strand_id
1 'polypeptide(L)'
;MEGQKLWEVFCTAFNRIKPYLAMVSLSFGYAGMYIITMLCLKRGMSTYVLVVYRHAAATIAIAPFALYFERKTRPKLTLRIFLKIMVLGFLEPVFDQNLYYLGMKYTSATFASAIVNILPAITFIMAILFR
;
A
#
# COMPACT_ATOMS: atom_id res chain seq x y z
N MET A 1 32.86 1.57 27.58
CA MET A 1 31.72 2.50 27.40
C MET A 1 31.52 2.96 25.96
N GLU A 2 32.55 3.01 25.10
CA GLU A 2 32.39 3.43 23.69
C GLU A 2 31.75 2.37 22.77
N GLY A 3 31.99 1.08 23.01
CA GLY A 3 31.41 -0.01 22.19
C GLY A 3 29.89 -0.13 22.26
N GLN A 4 29.27 0.16 23.41
CA GLN A 4 27.81 0.18 23.54
C GLN A 4 27.18 1.40 22.85
N LYS A 5 27.82 2.58 22.93
CA LYS A 5 27.38 3.77 22.19
C LYS A 5 27.45 3.56 20.69
N LEU A 6 28.49 2.89 20.18
CA LEU A 6 28.60 2.56 18.75
C LEU A 6 27.46 1.62 18.33
N TRP A 7 27.19 0.56 19.09
CA TRP A 7 26.10 -0.36 18.79
C TRP A 7 24.72 0.33 18.78
N GLU A 8 24.46 1.21 19.75
CA GLU A 8 23.23 2.01 19.79
C GLU A 8 23.10 2.98 18.61
N VAL A 9 24.19 3.63 18.20
CA VAL A 9 24.22 4.51 17.03
C VAL A 9 23.96 3.71 15.75
N PHE A 10 24.55 2.53 15.60
CA PHE A 10 24.29 1.64 14.48
C PHE A 10 22.84 1.14 14.44
N CYS A 11 22.28 0.71 15.57
CA CYS A 11 20.87 0.31 15.66
C CYS A 11 19.92 1.47 15.33
N THR A 12 20.23 2.68 15.79
CA THR A 12 19.42 3.88 15.55
C THR A 12 19.50 4.30 14.08
N ALA A 13 20.69 4.25 13.49
CA ALA A 13 20.89 4.51 12.06
C ALA A 13 20.16 3.47 11.21
N PHE A 14 20.24 2.18 11.55
CA PHE A 14 19.54 1.11 10.86
C PHE A 14 18.02 1.30 10.91
N ASN A 15 17.46 1.65 12.08
CA ASN A 15 16.04 1.96 12.23
C ASN A 15 15.60 3.18 11.43
N ARG A 16 16.46 4.20 11.26
CA ARG A 16 16.19 5.35 10.39
C ARG A 16 16.23 4.98 8.90
N ILE A 17 17.13 4.10 8.48
CA ILE A 17 17.31 3.70 7.07
C ILE A 17 16.22 2.71 6.63
N LYS A 18 15.74 1.86 7.54
CA LYS A 18 14.72 0.84 7.28
C LYS A 18 13.47 1.35 6.54
N PRO A 19 12.82 2.48 6.91
CA PRO A 19 11.67 3.01 6.15
C PRO A 19 12.06 3.50 4.75
N TYR A 20 13.23 4.10 4.56
CA TYR A 20 13.70 4.52 3.23
C TYR A 20 13.96 3.32 2.33
N LEU A 21 14.62 2.29 2.85
CA LEU A 21 14.86 1.05 2.12
C LEU A 21 13.53 0.39 1.74
N ALA A 22 12.56 0.36 2.65
CA ALA A 22 11.21 -0.15 2.36
C ALA A 22 10.51 0.65 1.25
N MET A 23 10.61 1.98 1.25
CA MET A 23 10.04 2.85 0.20
C MET A 23 10.69 2.60 -1.17
N VAL A 24 12.01 2.43 -1.21
CA VAL A 24 12.73 2.15 -2.45
C VAL A 24 12.35 0.76 -2.98
N SER A 25 12.31 -0.26 -2.12
CA SER A 25 11.87 -1.61 -2.51
C SER A 25 10.43 -1.63 -3.01
N LEU A 26 9.53 -0.88 -2.37
CA LEU A 26 8.14 -0.73 -2.81
C LEU A 26 8.05 -0.07 -4.19
N SER A 27 8.81 1.01 -4.41
CA SER A 27 8.85 1.73 -5.70
C SER A 27 9.35 0.84 -6.84
N PHE A 28 10.39 0.05 -6.58
CA PHE A 28 10.90 -0.94 -7.53
C PHE A 28 9.86 -2.02 -7.84
N GLY A 29 9.15 -2.52 -6.81
CA GLY A 29 8.05 -3.46 -6.98
C GLY A 29 6.92 -2.91 -7.88
N TYR A 30 6.53 -1.65 -7.67
CA TYR A 30 5.55 -0.98 -8.53
C TYR A 30 6.02 -0.86 -9.98
N ALA A 31 7.27 -0.44 -10.20
CA ALA A 31 7.84 -0.35 -11.55
C ALA A 31 7.83 -1.70 -12.28
N GLY A 32 8.25 -2.78 -11.60
CA GLY A 32 8.20 -4.14 -12.15
C GLY A 32 6.78 -4.58 -12.49
N MET A 33 5.81 -4.30 -11.62
CA MET A 33 4.40 -4.60 -11.84
C MET A 33 3.84 -3.87 -13.08
N TYR A 34 4.19 -2.61 -13.29
CA TYR A 34 3.76 -1.84 -14.46
C TYR A 34 4.30 -2.43 -15.77
N ILE A 35 5.56 -2.85 -15.79
CA ILE A 35 6.17 -3.47 -16.98
C ILE A 35 5.46 -4.79 -17.31
N ILE A 36 5.24 -5.66 -16.33
CA ILE A 36 4.52 -6.93 -16.51
C ILE A 36 3.09 -6.68 -17.02
N THR A 37 2.39 -5.71 -16.41
CA THR A 37 1.04 -5.30 -16.82
C THR A 37 1.02 -4.83 -18.27
N MET A 38 1.96 -3.97 -18.66
CA MET A 38 2.06 -3.46 -20.03
C MET A 38 2.34 -4.56 -21.05
N LEU A 39 3.19 -5.54 -20.71
CA LEU A 39 3.47 -6.70 -21.55
C LEU A 39 2.24 -7.60 -21.74
N CYS A 40 1.49 -7.85 -20.68
CA CYS A 40 0.26 -8.64 -20.74
C CYS A 40 -0.84 -7.94 -21.55
N LEU A 41 -1.00 -6.62 -21.38
CA LEU A 41 -1.96 -5.82 -22.16
C LEU A 41 -1.62 -5.78 -23.65
N LYS A 42 -0.33 -5.62 -24.00
CA LYS A 42 0.13 -5.68 -25.40
C LYS A 42 -0.10 -7.04 -26.07
N ARG A 43 -0.20 -8.12 -25.30
CA ARG A 43 -0.54 -9.46 -25.78
C ARG A 43 -2.07 -9.71 -25.86
N GLY A 44 -2.89 -8.70 -25.66
CA GLY A 44 -4.35 -8.79 -25.78
C GLY A 44 -5.07 -9.38 -24.57
N MET A 45 -4.42 -9.46 -23.41
CA MET A 45 -5.05 -9.98 -22.19
C MET A 45 -6.04 -8.97 -21.61
N SER A 46 -7.23 -9.44 -21.21
CA SER A 46 -8.24 -8.59 -20.55
C SER A 46 -7.72 -8.08 -19.20
N THR A 47 -7.80 -6.76 -19.00
CA THR A 47 -7.35 -6.06 -17.78
C THR A 47 -7.99 -6.62 -16.51
N TYR A 48 -9.26 -7.03 -16.59
CA TYR A 48 -9.99 -7.60 -15.45
C TYR A 48 -9.39 -8.93 -14.97
N VAL A 49 -8.99 -9.79 -15.91
CA VAL A 49 -8.39 -11.09 -15.58
C VAL A 49 -7.04 -10.89 -14.89
N LEU A 50 -6.24 -9.94 -15.38
CA LEU A 50 -4.93 -9.59 -14.80
C LEU A 50 -5.06 -9.08 -13.36
N VAL A 51 -6.04 -8.21 -13.10
CA VAL A 51 -6.30 -7.66 -11.76
C VAL A 51 -6.71 -8.76 -10.79
N VAL A 52 -7.65 -9.63 -11.18
CA VAL A 52 -8.10 -10.76 -10.35
C VAL A 52 -6.94 -11.72 -10.05
N TYR A 53 -6.15 -12.08 -11.06
CA TYR A 53 -4.97 -12.95 -10.88
C TYR A 53 -3.95 -12.35 -9.93
N ARG A 54 -3.68 -11.03 -10.02
CA ARG A 54 -2.72 -10.35 -9.14
C ARG A 54 -3.17 -10.40 -7.68
N HIS A 55 -4.44 -10.10 -7.40
CA HIS A 55 -4.95 -10.14 -6.02
C HIS A 55 -5.06 -11.57 -5.47
N ALA A 56 -5.40 -12.55 -6.31
CA ALA A 56 -5.39 -13.96 -5.93
C ALA A 56 -3.97 -14.46 -5.62
N ALA A 57 -3.00 -14.17 -6.50
CA ALA A 57 -1.60 -14.55 -6.30
C ALA A 57 -1.00 -13.87 -5.06
N ALA A 58 -1.27 -12.58 -4.85
CA ALA A 58 -0.86 -11.88 -3.63
C ALA A 58 -1.45 -12.54 -2.37
N THR A 59 -2.73 -12.91 -2.41
CA THR A 59 -3.39 -13.60 -1.29
C THR A 59 -2.73 -14.94 -1.00
N ILE A 60 -2.48 -15.77 -2.03
CA ILE A 60 -1.84 -17.08 -1.88
C ILE A 60 -0.41 -16.94 -1.38
N ALA A 61 0.34 -15.96 -1.90
CA ALA A 61 1.73 -15.73 -1.49
C ALA A 61 1.82 -15.23 -0.04
N ILE A 62 0.94 -14.31 0.38
CA ILE A 62 0.95 -13.71 1.72
C ILE A 62 0.30 -14.62 2.77
N ALA A 63 -0.71 -15.41 2.41
CA ALA A 63 -1.44 -16.30 3.32
C ALA A 63 -0.54 -17.16 4.22
N PRO A 64 0.48 -17.89 3.72
CA PRO A 64 1.34 -18.70 4.58
C PRO A 64 2.18 -17.85 5.55
N PHE A 65 2.68 -16.68 5.11
CA PHE A 65 3.44 -15.77 5.99
C PHE A 65 2.53 -15.17 7.06
N ALA A 66 1.31 -14.77 6.70
CA ALA A 66 0.31 -14.28 7.65
C ALA A 66 -0.11 -15.36 8.66
N LEU A 67 -0.24 -16.62 8.24
CA LEU A 67 -0.54 -17.74 9.13
C LEU A 67 0.63 -18.08 10.07
N TYR A 68 1.88 -17.93 9.61
CA TYR A 68 3.08 -18.24 10.39
C TYR A 68 3.48 -17.12 11.36
N PHE A 69 3.61 -15.87 10.88
CA PHE A 69 4.09 -14.74 11.68
C PHE A 69 3.01 -14.16 12.60
N GLU A 70 1.76 -14.03 12.13
CA GLU A 70 0.73 -13.34 12.92
C GLU A 70 0.05 -14.26 13.94
N ARG A 71 0.30 -15.57 13.91
CA ARG A 71 -0.39 -16.57 14.75
C ARG A 71 -0.33 -16.26 16.25
N LYS A 72 0.72 -15.58 16.73
CA LYS A 72 0.91 -15.22 18.15
C LYS A 72 0.33 -13.84 18.53
N THR A 73 0.06 -12.97 17.55
CA THR A 73 -0.31 -11.55 17.77
C THR A 73 -1.75 -11.26 17.36
N ARG A 74 -2.54 -12.28 16.97
CA ARG A 74 -3.91 -12.06 16.47
C ARG A 74 -4.88 -11.65 17.60
N PRO A 75 -5.55 -10.49 17.50
CA PRO A 75 -6.82 -10.29 18.21
C PRO A 75 -7.87 -11.26 17.64
N LYS A 76 -8.76 -11.78 18.49
CA LYS A 76 -9.84 -12.69 18.06
C LYS A 76 -10.67 -12.03 16.96
N LEU A 77 -10.74 -12.68 15.80
CA LEU A 77 -11.43 -12.16 14.61
C LEU A 77 -12.95 -12.17 14.88
N THR A 78 -13.43 -11.06 15.45
CA THR A 78 -14.85 -10.86 15.77
C THR A 78 -15.56 -10.34 14.52
N LEU A 79 -16.82 -10.69 14.33
CA LEU A 79 -17.64 -10.29 13.18
C LEU A 79 -17.59 -8.76 12.90
N ARG A 80 -17.52 -7.95 13.96
CA ARG A 80 -17.33 -6.48 13.86
C ARG A 80 -15.99 -6.08 13.23
N ILE A 81 -14.90 -6.75 13.57
CA ILE A 81 -13.56 -6.48 13.02
C ILE A 81 -13.50 -6.94 11.56
N PHE A 82 -14.09 -8.10 11.26
CA PHE A 82 -14.21 -8.59 9.90
C PHE A 82 -14.96 -7.60 9.00
N LEU A 83 -16.12 -7.10 9.44
CA LEU A 83 -16.88 -6.09 8.71
C LEU A 83 -16.08 -4.80 8.52
N LYS A 84 -15.32 -4.33 9.52
CA LYS A 84 -14.44 -3.17 9.36
C LYS A 84 -13.37 -3.38 8.31
N ILE A 85 -12.69 -4.54 8.33
CA ILE A 85 -11.65 -4.87 7.33
C ILE A 85 -12.27 -5.00 5.94
N MET A 86 -13.45 -5.60 5.83
CA MET A 86 -14.17 -5.73 4.57
C MET A 86 -14.59 -4.37 4.01
N VAL A 87 -15.10 -3.47 4.85
CA VAL A 87 -15.44 -2.10 4.47
C VAL A 87 -14.19 -1.34 4.05
N LEU A 88 -13.09 -1.42 4.80
CA LEU A 88 -11.82 -0.77 4.43
C LEU A 88 -11.27 -1.32 3.10
N GLY A 89 -11.26 -2.64 2.93
CA GLY A 89 -10.79 -3.29 1.70
C GLY A 89 -11.70 -3.08 0.49
N PHE A 90 -12.95 -2.68 0.69
CA PHE A 90 -13.83 -2.24 -0.39
C PHE A 90 -13.64 -0.74 -0.67
N LEU A 91 -13.57 0.09 0.38
CA LEU A 91 -13.50 1.54 0.27
C LEU A 91 -12.15 2.03 -0.25
N GLU A 92 -11.02 1.40 0.12
CA GLU A 92 -9.71 1.81 -0.41
C GLU A 92 -9.62 1.54 -1.92
N PRO A 93 -9.46 0.30 -2.42
CA PRO A 93 -9.13 0.08 -3.82
C PRO A 93 -10.26 0.43 -4.78
N VAL A 94 -11.53 0.20 -4.41
CA VAL A 94 -12.66 0.45 -5.32
C VAL A 94 -12.96 1.95 -5.39
N PHE A 95 -13.00 2.63 -4.25
CA PHE A 95 -13.36 4.04 -4.21
C PHE A 95 -12.19 4.93 -4.65
N ASP A 96 -10.95 4.63 -4.24
CA ASP A 96 -9.73 5.33 -4.69
C ASP A 96 -9.58 5.27 -6.21
N GLN A 97 -9.60 4.06 -6.79
CA GLN A 97 -9.41 3.92 -8.23
C GLN A 97 -10.56 4.56 -9.02
N ASN A 98 -11.82 4.36 -8.62
CA ASN A 98 -12.96 4.94 -9.35
C ASN A 98 -12.98 6.47 -9.27
N LEU A 99 -12.76 7.06 -8.08
CA LEU A 99 -12.68 8.52 -7.94
C LEU A 99 -11.47 9.11 -8.65
N TYR A 100 -10.34 8.41 -8.67
CA TYR A 100 -9.15 8.85 -9.38
C TYR A 100 -9.37 8.88 -10.90
N TYR A 101 -9.95 7.81 -11.47
CA TYR A 101 -10.30 7.78 -12.90
C TYR A 101 -11.37 8.81 -13.26
N LEU A 102 -12.39 8.99 -12.41
CA LEU A 102 -13.42 10.01 -12.60
C LEU A 102 -12.79 11.42 -12.52
N GLY A 103 -11.94 11.66 -11.52
CA GLY A 103 -11.20 12.90 -11.34
C GLY A 103 -10.38 13.24 -12.58
N MET A 104 -9.54 12.32 -13.07
CA MET A 104 -8.75 12.51 -14.29
C MET A 104 -9.59 12.76 -15.55
N LYS A 105 -10.83 12.25 -15.60
CA LYS A 105 -11.75 12.51 -16.72
C LYS A 105 -12.30 13.95 -16.70
N TYR A 106 -12.50 14.51 -15.51
CA TYR A 106 -13.04 15.86 -15.33
C TYR A 106 -11.97 16.93 -15.07
N THR A 107 -10.71 16.54 -14.89
CA THR A 107 -9.63 17.45 -14.51
C THR A 107 -8.36 17.24 -15.33
N SER A 108 -7.49 18.25 -15.40
CA SER A 108 -6.21 18.14 -16.08
C SER A 108 -5.20 17.36 -15.22
N ALA A 109 -4.19 16.78 -15.87
CA ALA A 109 -3.10 16.11 -15.17
C ALA A 109 -2.40 17.03 -14.13
N THR A 110 -2.38 18.34 -14.37
CA THR A 110 -1.81 19.33 -13.45
C THR A 110 -2.62 19.44 -12.15
N PHE A 111 -3.94 19.40 -12.23
CA PHE A 111 -4.80 19.44 -11.06
C PHE A 111 -4.74 18.14 -10.24
N ALA A 112 -4.67 16.99 -10.91
CA ALA A 112 -4.47 15.71 -10.24
C ALA A 112 -3.15 15.71 -9.43
N SER A 113 -2.05 16.19 -10.02
CA SER A 113 -0.78 16.37 -9.32
C SER A 113 -0.86 17.36 -8.15
N ALA A 114 -1.60 18.46 -8.29
CA ALA A 114 -1.81 19.42 -7.20
C ALA A 114 -2.55 18.78 -6.01
N ILE A 115 -3.59 17.97 -6.27
CA ILE A 115 -4.33 17.24 -5.23
C ILE A 115 -3.42 16.25 -4.50
N VAL A 116 -2.59 15.48 -5.21
CA VAL A 116 -1.64 14.53 -4.59
C VAL A 116 -0.63 15.26 -3.69
N ASN A 117 -0.18 16.45 -4.06
CA ASN A 117 0.73 17.25 -3.23
C ASN A 117 0.05 17.84 -1.98
N ILE A 118 -1.27 18.05 -2.01
CA ILE A 118 -2.06 18.55 -0.88
C ILE A 118 -2.56 17.39 0.02
N LEU A 119 -2.47 16.15 -0.44
CA LEU A 119 -2.87 14.94 0.29
C LEU A 119 -2.29 14.85 1.72
N PRO A 120 -0.99 15.16 1.98
CA PRO A 120 -0.44 15.18 3.33
C PRO A 120 -1.12 16.23 4.22
N ALA A 121 -1.44 17.41 3.69
CA ALA A 121 -2.11 18.47 4.42
C ALA A 121 -3.55 18.08 4.77
N ILE A 122 -4.30 17.49 3.83
CA ILE A 122 -5.65 16.96 4.09
C ILE A 122 -5.61 15.85 5.16
N THR A 123 -4.62 14.96 5.07
CA THR A 123 -4.42 13.89 6.07
C THR A 123 -4.17 14.46 7.45
N PHE A 124 -3.39 15.54 7.56
CA PHE A 124 -3.14 16.21 8.83
C PHE A 124 -4.39 16.89 9.41
N ILE A 125 -5.19 17.55 8.57
CA ILE A 125 -6.47 18.14 8.98
C ILE A 125 -7.43 17.05 9.47
N MET A 126 -7.56 15.95 8.73
CA MET A 126 -8.37 14.80 9.16
C MET A 126 -7.85 14.21 10.48
N ALA A 127 -6.53 14.06 10.63
CA ALA A 127 -5.93 13.56 11.86
C ALA A 127 -6.23 14.46 13.07
N ILE A 128 -6.31 15.78 12.89
CA ILE A 128 -6.71 16.72 13.94
C ILE A 128 -8.22 16.60 14.23
N LEU A 129 -9.06 16.50 13.20
CA LEU A 129 -10.51 16.38 13.36
C LEU A 129 -10.94 15.08 14.06
N PHE A 130 -10.22 13.98 13.82
CA PHE A 130 -10.48 12.66 14.41
C PHE A 130 -9.61 12.36 15.64
N ARG A 131 -8.87 13.35 16.15
CA ARG A 131 -8.09 13.24 17.40
C ARG A 131 -8.99 13.28 18.62
#